data_AF-A0A7C5NIM7-F1
#
_entry.id   AF-A0A7C5NIM7-F1
#
_cell.length_a   1.000
_cell.length_b   1.000
_cell.length_c   1.000
_cell.angle_alpha   90.00
_cell.angle_beta   90.00
_cell.angle_gamma   90.00
#
_symmetry.space_group_name_H-M   'P 1'
#
loop_
_entity.id
_entity.type
_entity.pdbx_description
1 polymer ?
#
loop_
_entity_poly.entity_id
_entity_poly.type
_entity_poly.pdbx_seq_one_letter_code
_entity_poly.pdbx_strand_id
1 'polypeptide(L)' 'EALKGKRKGQHSIQINDQWRICFIWSAPSSRDVEIVDYH' A
#
# COMPACT_ATOMS: atom_id res chain seq x y z
N GLU A 1 -5.30 14.58 2.76
CA GLU A 1 -6.51 14.39 3.58
C GLU A 1 -6.70 12.91 3.85
N ALA A 2 -7.13 12.54 5.07
CA ALA A 2 -7.29 11.14 5.44
C ALA A 2 -8.34 10.47 4.55
N LEU A 3 -7.91 9.53 3.71
CA LEU A 3 -8.81 8.72 2.89
C LEU A 3 -9.70 7.90 3.84
N LYS A 4 -10.93 8.40 4.04
CA LYS A 4 -11.97 7.75 4.83
C LYS A 4 -12.51 6.55 4.04
N GLY A 5 -12.57 5.40 4.72
CA GLY A 5 -13.21 4.16 4.25
C GLY A 5 -12.21 3.03 3.95
N LYS A 6 -12.55 1.80 4.34
CA LYS A 6 -11.92 0.47 4.11
C LYS A 6 -10.38 0.26 4.11
N ARG A 7 -9.54 1.29 4.09
CA ARG A 7 -8.06 1.22 3.96
C ARG A 7 -7.30 1.78 5.16
N LYS A 8 -7.94 1.90 6.33
CA LYS A 8 -7.25 2.27 7.58
C LYS A 8 -6.22 1.18 7.90
N GLY A 9 -4.92 1.50 7.74
CA GLY A 9 -3.80 0.56 7.98
C GLY A 9 -3.12 0.00 6.74
N GLN A 10 -3.53 0.42 5.54
CA GLN A 10 -2.74 0.16 4.33
C GLN A 10 -1.62 1.19 4.20
N HIS A 11 -0.44 0.68 3.90
CA HIS A 11 0.78 1.43 3.63
C HIS A 11 1.13 1.30 2.15
N SER A 12 1.76 2.34 1.60
CA SER A 12 2.27 2.29 0.23
C SER A 12 3.70 2.82 0.15
N ILE A 13 4.54 2.15 -0.63
CA ILE A 13 5.89 2.60 -0.97
C ILE A 13 5.92 2.92 -2.47
N GLN A 14 6.36 4.12 -2.82
CA GLN A 14 6.67 4.47 -4.20
C GLN A 14 8.06 3.97 -4.56
N ILE A 15 8.16 3.23 -5.67
CA ILE A 15 9.45 2.79 -6.22
C ILE A 15 9.95 3.84 -7.21
N ASN A 16 9.07 4.33 -8.09
CA ASN A 16 9.33 5.41 -9.04
C ASN A 16 7.98 6.01 -9.50
N ASP A 17 8.00 6.84 -10.55
CA ASP A 17 6.80 7.51 -11.07
C ASP A 17 5.74 6.55 -11.64
N GLN A 18 6.09 5.27 -11.88
CA GLN A 18 5.22 4.26 -12.48
C GLN A 18 4.74 3.20 -11.46
N TRP A 19 5.54 2.86 -10.45
CA TRP A 19 5.28 1.70 -9.60
C TRP A 19 5.02 2.06 -8.13
N ARG A 20 3.97 1.46 -7.56
CA ARG A 20 3.65 1.53 -6.14
C ARG A 20 3.45 0.13 -5.56
N ILE A 21 4.08 -0.12 -4.42
CA ILE A 21 3.78 -1.30 -3.60
C ILE A 21 2.73 -0.88 -2.58
N CYS A 22 1.59 -1.58 -2.54
CA CYS A 22 0.59 -1.44 -1.48
C CYS A 22 0.67 -2.67 -0.57
N PHE A 23 0.62 -2.47 0.75
CA PHE A 23 0.62 -3.57 1.71
C PHE A 23 -0.14 -3.22 2.98
N ILE A 24 -0.61 -4.23 3.71
CA ILE A 24 -1.15 -4.07 5.07
C ILE A 24 -0.07 -4.48 6.06
N TRP A 25 0.20 -3.64 7.05
CA TRP A 25 1.10 -4.00 8.14
C TRP A 25 0.34 -4.74 9.24
N SER A 26 0.70 -6.01 9.49
CA SER A 26 0.10 -6.84 10.54
C SER A 26 1.21 -7.53 11.34
N ALA A 27 1.69 -6.89 12.42
CA ALA A 27 2.75 -7.43 13.27
C ALA A 27 2.56 -8.95 13.52
N PRO A 28 3.57 -9.80 13.24
CA PRO A 28 4.98 -9.49 12.98
C PRO A 28 5.37 -9.26 11.50
N SER A 29 4.44 -9.30 10.53
CA SER A 29 4.78 -9.27 9.10
C SER A 29 3.85 -8.39 8.25
N SER A 30 4.27 -8.01 7.06
CA SER A 30 3.34 -7.48 6.07
C SER A 30 2.46 -8.61 5.52
N ARG A 31 1.21 -8.30 5.19
CA ARG A 31 0.28 -9.17 4.45
C ARG A 31 -0.28 -8.39 3.26
N ASP A 32 -0.74 -9.13 2.26
CA ASP A 32 -1.38 -8.59 1.05
C ASP A 32 -0.49 -7.54 0.34
N VAL A 33 0.76 -7.92 0.06
CA VAL A 33 1.71 -7.10 -0.68
C VAL A 33 1.38 -7.20 -2.17
N GLU A 34 0.93 -6.09 -2.75
CA GLU A 34 0.60 -5.99 -4.18
C GLU A 34 1.48 -4.93 -4.84
N ILE A 35 2.07 -5.28 -6.00
CA ILE A 35 2.74 -4.32 -6.87
C ILE A 35 1.70 -3.87 -7.90
N VAL A 36 1.41 -2.58 -7.90
CA VAL A 36 0.43 -2.00 -8.81
C VAL A 36 1.16 -1.06 -9.76
N ASP A 37 0.92 -1.25 -11.06
CA ASP A 37 1.32 -0.31 -12.11
C ASP A 37 0.35 0.87 -12.09
N TYR A 38 0.89 2.07 -11.94
CA TYR A 38 0.15 3.31 -12.05
C TYR A 38 0.47 3.92 -13.42
N HIS A 39 -0.31 3.53 -14.42
CA HIS A 39 -0.53 4.23 -15.69
C HIS A 39 -2.01 4.20 -16.04
#